data_AF-A0A1M5KY85-F1
#
_entry.id   AF-A0A1M5KY85-F1
#
_cell.length_a   1.000
_cell.length_b   1.000
_cell.length_c   1.000
_cell.angle_alpha   90.00
_cell.angle_beta   90.00
_cell.angle_gamma   90.00
#
_symmetry.space_group_name_H-M   'P 1'
#
loop_
_entity.id
_entity.type
_entity.pdbx_description
1 polymer ?
#
loop_
_entity_poly.entity_id
_entity_poly.type
_entity_poly.pdbx_seq_one_letter_code
_entity_poly.pdbx_strand_id
1 'polypeptide(L)'
;MAQYLEACIMQAYAIKLNNMKKLITLSVMLIGFLAFSQNKNAKQIIEVDGVCMMCKERIEKAAIRTKGVKSAIWNVKTHELKLIFDERKTNVETISKNLAAVGHDTKAVKATDEAYNSVNPCCKYRDEDVVKAHN
;
A
#
# COMPACT_ATOMS: atom_id res chain seq x y z
N MET A 1 -25.69 30.76 60.12
CA MET A 1 -26.17 29.52 59.45
C MET A 1 -26.20 29.64 57.93
N ALA A 2 -26.79 30.67 57.32
CA ALA A 2 -26.91 30.81 55.86
C ALA A 2 -25.56 30.77 55.10
N GLN A 3 -24.52 31.42 55.61
CA GLN A 3 -23.19 31.43 55.00
C GLN A 3 -22.53 30.04 54.91
N TYR A 4 -22.87 29.13 55.83
CA TYR A 4 -22.37 27.75 55.79
C TYR A 4 -23.13 26.89 54.76
N LEU A 5 -24.40 27.20 54.50
CA LEU A 5 -25.22 26.53 53.50
C LEU A 5 -24.74 26.86 52.07
N GLU A 6 -24.48 28.14 51.81
CA GLU A 6 -23.91 28.61 50.53
C GLU A 6 -22.55 27.96 50.25
N ALA A 7 -21.66 27.89 51.24
CA ALA A 7 -20.36 27.24 51.10
C ALA A 7 -20.47 25.75 50.74
N CYS A 8 -21.43 25.03 51.35
CA CYS A 8 -21.70 23.62 51.09
C CYS A 8 -22.25 23.38 49.67
N ILE A 9 -23.16 24.25 49.20
CA ILE A 9 -23.72 24.19 47.83
C ILE A 9 -22.62 24.43 46.80
N MET A 10 -21.75 25.41 47.02
CA MET A 10 -20.64 25.72 46.12
C MET A 10 -19.59 24.59 46.09
N GLN A 11 -19.31 23.94 47.22
CA GLN A 11 -18.45 22.75 47.26
C GLN A 11 -19.04 21.56 46.50
N ALA A 12 -20.34 21.27 46.68
CA ALA A 12 -21.03 20.21 45.94
C ALA A 12 -21.03 20.47 44.42
N TYR A 13 -21.25 21.73 44.00
CA TYR A 13 -21.19 22.13 42.59
C TYR A 13 -19.78 21.96 42.02
N ALA A 14 -18.73 22.38 42.75
CA ALA A 14 -17.34 22.22 42.35
C ALA A 14 -16.92 20.74 42.20
N ILE A 15 -17.38 19.87 43.12
CA ILE A 15 -17.15 18.41 43.03
C ILE A 15 -17.83 17.83 41.78
N LYS A 16 -19.09 18.21 41.51
CA LYS A 16 -19.83 17.78 40.32
C LYS A 16 -19.16 18.25 39.02
N LEU A 17 -18.66 19.48 39.00
CA LEU A 17 -17.92 20.05 37.88
C LEU A 17 -16.59 19.31 37.63
N ASN A 18 -15.84 18.98 38.68
CA ASN A 18 -14.60 18.21 38.58
C ASN A 18 -14.84 16.77 38.11
N ASN A 19 -15.92 16.13 38.56
CA ASN A 19 -16.30 14.80 38.09
C ASN A 19 -16.69 14.82 36.62
N MET A 20 -17.41 15.85 36.17
CA MET A 20 -17.75 16.03 34.74
C MET A 20 -16.52 16.31 33.88
N LYS A 21 -15.58 17.13 34.36
CA LYS A 21 -14.29 17.36 33.69
C LYS A 21 -13.48 16.07 33.56
N LYS A 22 -13.41 15.25 34.60
CA LYS A 22 -12.73 13.93 34.56
C LYS A 22 -13.36 12.99 33.53
N LEU A 23 -14.70 12.98 33.42
CA LEU A 23 -15.40 12.20 32.40
C LEU A 23 -15.10 12.69 30.97
N ILE A 24 -15.03 14.01 30.77
CA ILE A 24 -14.66 14.61 29.47
C ILE A 24 -13.20 14.31 29.12
N THR A 25 -12.27 14.41 30.07
CA THR A 25 -10.85 14.08 29.82
C THR A 25 -10.68 12.60 29.47
N LEU A 26 -11.40 11.69 30.15
CA LEU A 26 -11.36 10.26 29.87
C LEU A 26 -11.95 9.94 28.50
N SER A 27 -13.05 10.58 28.10
CA SER A 27 -13.65 10.36 26.79
C SER A 27 -12.76 10.86 25.64
N VAL A 28 -12.12 12.01 25.80
CA VAL A 28 -11.13 12.54 24.84
C VAL A 28 -9.93 11.60 24.70
N MET A 29 -9.45 11.02 25.80
CA MET A 29 -8.36 10.04 25.80
C MET A 29 -8.74 8.75 25.03
N LEU A 30 -9.99 8.28 25.14
CA LEU A 30 -10.48 7.11 24.39
C LEU A 30 -10.58 7.36 22.88
N ILE A 31 -10.98 8.56 22.44
CA ILE A 31 -11.13 8.88 21.02
C ILE A 31 -9.78 8.84 20.29
N GLY A 32 -8.67 9.18 20.97
CA GLY A 32 -7.33 9.12 20.40
C GLY A 32 -6.88 7.72 19.93
N PHE A 33 -7.43 6.65 20.51
CA PHE A 33 -7.07 5.28 20.14
C PHE A 33 -7.64 4.85 18.78
N LEU A 34 -8.76 5.45 18.33
CA LEU A 34 -9.40 5.08 17.06
C LEU A 34 -8.58 5.50 15.82
N ALA A 35 -7.66 6.45 15.96
CA ALA A 35 -6.85 6.97 14.86
C ALA A 35 -5.82 5.96 14.29
N PHE A 36 -5.49 4.90 15.04
CA PHE A 36 -4.42 3.95 14.66
C PHE A 36 -4.89 2.76 13.81
N SER A 37 -6.19 2.58 13.59
CA SER A 37 -6.75 1.37 12.94
C SER A 37 -6.87 1.44 11.41
N GLN A 38 -6.46 2.54 10.76
CA GLN A 38 -6.63 2.65 9.31
C GLN A 38 -5.72 1.68 8.55
N ASN A 39 -6.30 0.74 7.80
CA ASN A 39 -5.58 -0.13 6.88
C ASN A 39 -4.98 0.71 5.74
N LYS A 40 -3.65 0.83 5.72
CA LYS A 40 -2.91 1.65 4.75
C LYS A 40 -2.48 0.88 3.50
N ASN A 41 -2.97 -0.36 3.35
CA ASN A 41 -2.59 -1.21 2.23
C ASN A 41 -3.57 -1.05 1.08
N ALA A 42 -3.08 -0.58 -0.06
CA ALA A 42 -3.78 -0.73 -1.32
C ALA A 42 -3.68 -2.16 -1.83
N LYS A 43 -4.73 -2.59 -2.53
CA LYS A 43 -4.71 -3.75 -3.42
C LYS A 43 -4.96 -3.25 -4.83
N GLN A 44 -4.04 -3.52 -5.75
CA GLN A 44 -4.20 -3.13 -7.14
C GLN A 44 -3.83 -4.28 -8.08
N ILE A 45 -4.44 -4.28 -9.26
CA ILE A 45 -4.11 -5.18 -10.35
C ILE A 45 -3.59 -4.31 -11.48
N ILE A 46 -2.39 -4.60 -11.97
CA ILE A 46 -1.80 -3.91 -13.11
C ILE A 46 -1.37 -4.93 -14.15
N GLU A 47 -1.39 -4.53 -15.41
CA GLU A 47 -0.91 -5.35 -16.51
C GLU A 47 0.59 -5.14 -16.71
N VAL A 48 1.32 -6.24 -16.84
CA VAL A 48 2.78 -6.27 -17.03
C VAL A 48 3.12 -7.27 -18.10
N ASP A 49 3.87 -6.86 -19.11
CA ASP A 49 4.17 -7.70 -20.26
C ASP A 49 5.26 -8.75 -19.93
N GLY A 50 5.00 -9.99 -20.33
CA GLY A 50 5.87 -11.13 -20.13
C GLY A 50 5.22 -12.39 -20.70
N VAL A 51 6.01 -13.44 -20.94
CA VAL A 51 5.54 -14.64 -21.68
C VAL A 51 5.85 -15.97 -21.01
N CYS A 52 6.71 -16.01 -19.99
CA CYS A 52 7.18 -17.26 -19.42
C CYS A 52 7.38 -17.21 -17.90
N MET A 53 7.67 -18.38 -17.29
CA MET A 53 7.89 -18.49 -15.85
C MET A 53 9.10 -17.69 -15.35
N MET A 54 10.13 -17.48 -16.18
CA MET A 54 11.24 -16.59 -15.80
C MET A 54 10.83 -15.11 -15.77
N CYS A 55 9.86 -14.71 -16.62
CA CYS A 55 9.27 -13.37 -16.53
C CYS A 55 8.54 -13.22 -15.20
N LYS A 56 7.74 -14.23 -14.82
CA LYS A 56 7.02 -14.25 -13.54
C LYS A 56 7.97 -14.00 -12.36
N GLU A 57 9.04 -14.79 -12.25
CA GLU A 57 10.01 -14.66 -11.17
C GLU A 57 10.67 -13.27 -11.15
N ARG A 58 11.05 -12.74 -12.31
CA ARG A 58 11.67 -11.41 -12.43
C ARG A 58 10.71 -10.29 -12.02
N ILE A 59 9.48 -10.32 -12.54
CA ILE A 59 8.43 -9.32 -12.26
C ILE A 59 8.08 -9.32 -10.78
N GLU A 60 7.77 -10.49 -10.20
CA GLU A 60 7.40 -10.61 -8.79
C GLU A 60 8.55 -10.15 -7.88
N LYS A 61 9.79 -10.54 -8.19
CA LYS A 61 10.98 -10.13 -7.44
C LYS A 61 11.22 -8.62 -7.50
N ALA A 62 11.09 -8.01 -8.68
CA ALA A 62 11.26 -6.57 -8.84
C ALA A 62 10.18 -5.77 -8.10
N ALA A 63 8.92 -6.23 -8.17
CA ALA A 63 7.83 -5.63 -7.42
C ALA A 63 8.05 -5.74 -5.90
N ILE A 64 8.37 -6.94 -5.37
CA ILE A 64 8.62 -7.15 -3.94
C ILE A 64 9.80 -6.33 -3.41
N ARG A 65 10.84 -6.10 -4.22
CA ARG A 65 11.99 -5.27 -3.83
C ARG A 65 11.66 -3.78 -3.75
N THR A 66 10.53 -3.35 -4.29
CA THR A 66 10.06 -1.96 -4.15
C THR A 66 9.61 -1.72 -2.71
N LYS A 67 10.24 -0.76 -2.03
CA LYS A 67 9.93 -0.42 -0.63
C LYS A 67 8.44 -0.15 -0.46
N GLY A 68 7.80 -0.87 0.47
CA GLY A 68 6.37 -0.72 0.76
C GLY A 68 5.47 -1.75 0.09
N VAL A 69 5.96 -2.51 -0.89
CA VAL A 69 5.24 -3.66 -1.44
C VAL A 69 5.31 -4.82 -0.43
N LYS A 70 4.16 -5.45 -0.20
CA LYS A 70 3.96 -6.57 0.74
C LYS A 70 3.68 -7.89 0.03
N SER A 71 3.05 -7.83 -1.13
CA SER A 71 2.75 -8.99 -1.97
C SER A 71 2.72 -8.56 -3.43
N ALA A 72 3.24 -9.44 -4.29
CA ALA A 72 3.25 -9.28 -5.73
C ALA A 72 3.13 -10.67 -6.35
N ILE A 73 2.03 -10.92 -7.07
CA ILE A 73 1.78 -12.20 -7.74
C ILE A 73 1.39 -11.92 -9.18
N TRP A 74 2.24 -12.34 -10.11
CA TRP A 74 2.01 -12.19 -11.54
C TRP A 74 1.51 -13.50 -12.15
N ASN A 75 0.58 -13.41 -13.10
CA ASN A 75 0.04 -14.57 -13.78
C ASN A 75 0.46 -14.57 -15.26
N VAL A 76 1.13 -15.65 -15.69
CA VAL A 76 1.61 -15.82 -17.07
C VAL A 76 0.50 -15.85 -18.11
N LYS A 77 -0.71 -16.31 -17.74
CA LYS A 77 -1.83 -16.43 -18.68
C LYS A 77 -2.63 -15.16 -18.84
N THR A 78 -2.73 -14.36 -17.77
CA THR A 78 -3.55 -13.12 -17.77
C THR A 78 -2.70 -11.86 -17.89
N HIS A 79 -1.39 -11.97 -17.73
CA HIS A 79 -0.43 -10.87 -17.66
C HIS A 79 -0.71 -9.86 -16.53
N GLU A 80 -1.52 -10.27 -15.55
CA GLU A 80 -1.90 -9.44 -14.41
C GLU A 80 -0.94 -9.62 -13.23
N LEU A 81 -0.40 -8.52 -12.73
CA LEU A 81 0.31 -8.41 -11.47
C LEU A 81 -0.65 -7.94 -10.37
N LYS A 82 -0.97 -8.83 -9.43
CA LYS A 82 -1.74 -8.51 -8.22
C LYS A 82 -0.80 -8.01 -7.14
N LEU A 83 -1.00 -6.77 -6.70
CA LEU A 83 -0.16 -6.06 -5.74
C LEU A 83 -0.91 -5.81 -4.44
N ILE A 84 -0.17 -5.91 -3.32
CA ILE A 84 -0.55 -5.35 -2.03
C ILE A 84 0.60 -4.47 -1.56
N PHE A 85 0.36 -3.18 -1.31
CA PHE A 85 1.42 -2.24 -0.92
C PHE A 85 0.91 -1.12 0.01
N ASP A 86 1.81 -0.54 0.80
CA ASP A 86 1.54 0.63 1.65
C ASP A 86 1.57 1.91 0.80
N GLU A 87 0.41 2.54 0.61
CA GLU A 87 0.25 3.74 -0.25
C GLU A 87 1.03 4.95 0.26
N ARG A 88 1.46 4.94 1.53
CA ARG A 88 2.30 6.01 2.10
C ARG A 88 3.77 5.85 1.73
N LYS A 89 4.18 4.69 1.21
CA LYS A 89 5.57 4.33 0.92
C LYS A 89 5.85 4.21 -0.57
N THR A 90 4.85 3.84 -1.36
CA THR A 90 4.98 3.64 -2.81
C THR A 90 3.63 3.75 -3.51
N ASN A 91 3.66 3.79 -4.84
CA ASN A 91 2.49 3.84 -5.71
C ASN A 91 2.73 3.00 -6.99
N VAL A 92 1.68 2.82 -7.79
CA VAL A 92 1.75 2.03 -9.03
C VAL A 92 2.78 2.56 -10.03
N GLU A 93 2.94 3.88 -10.12
CA GLU A 93 3.92 4.49 -11.03
C GLU A 93 5.35 4.11 -10.63
N THR A 94 5.67 4.19 -9.32
CA THR A 94 6.99 3.82 -8.79
C THR A 94 7.27 2.34 -8.99
N ILE A 95 6.28 1.48 -8.75
CA ILE A 95 6.39 0.03 -8.99
C ILE A 95 6.60 -0.22 -10.49
N SER A 96 5.85 0.45 -11.36
CA SER A 96 5.99 0.34 -12.83
C SER A 96 7.37 0.77 -13.31
N LYS A 97 7.95 1.84 -12.76
CA LYS A 97 9.33 2.25 -13.07
C LYS A 97 10.36 1.17 -12.68
N ASN A 98 10.18 0.52 -11.54
CA ASN A 98 11.06 -0.57 -11.12
C ASN A 98 10.91 -1.83 -11.98
N LEU A 99 9.70 -2.11 -12.48
CA LEU A 99 9.44 -3.19 -13.44
C LEU A 99 10.09 -2.89 -14.81
N ALA A 100 9.93 -1.66 -15.29
CA ALA A 100 10.56 -1.19 -16.52
C ALA A 100 12.10 -1.26 -16.45
N ALA A 101 12.68 -0.93 -15.29
CA ALA A 101 14.12 -1.03 -15.05
C ALA A 101 14.67 -2.47 -15.14
N VAL A 102 13.83 -3.49 -14.92
CA VAL A 102 14.21 -4.91 -15.11
C VAL A 102 13.74 -5.48 -16.45
N GLY A 103 13.34 -4.60 -17.38
CA GLY A 103 13.02 -4.96 -18.76
C GLY A 103 11.59 -5.41 -19.02
N HIS A 104 10.64 -5.08 -18.15
CA HIS A 104 9.22 -5.41 -18.32
C HIS A 104 8.34 -4.16 -18.45
N ASP A 105 7.53 -4.13 -19.49
CA ASP A 105 6.62 -3.01 -19.76
C ASP A 105 5.37 -3.10 -18.89
N THR A 106 4.83 -1.93 -18.57
CA THR A 106 3.49 -1.78 -18.02
C THR A 106 2.73 -0.74 -18.84
N LYS A 107 1.40 -0.64 -18.65
CA LYS A 107 0.60 0.42 -19.26
C LYS A 107 1.09 1.84 -18.95
N ALA A 108 1.72 2.03 -17.79
CA ALA A 108 2.17 3.33 -17.33
C ALA A 108 3.61 3.64 -17.76
N VAL A 109 4.49 2.63 -17.80
CA VAL A 109 5.92 2.83 -18.03
C VAL A 109 6.45 1.71 -18.93
N LYS A 110 7.05 2.12 -20.05
CA LYS A 110 7.76 1.24 -20.96
C LYS A 110 9.23 1.13 -20.55
N ALA A 111 9.78 -0.08 -20.53
CA ALA A 111 11.19 -0.35 -20.37
C ALA A 111 11.98 0.27 -21.52
N THR A 112 13.17 0.78 -21.21
CA THR A 112 14.11 1.22 -22.24
C THR A 112 14.58 0.03 -23.07
N ASP A 113 15.08 0.29 -24.26
CA ASP A 113 15.57 -0.80 -25.12
C ASP A 113 16.76 -1.50 -24.50
N GLU A 114 17.61 -0.80 -23.73
CA GLU A 114 18.71 -1.42 -22.98
C GLU A 114 18.20 -2.39 -21.91
N ALA A 115 17.21 -1.97 -21.12
CA ALA A 115 16.63 -2.83 -20.07
C ALA A 115 15.91 -4.03 -20.69
N TYR A 116 15.13 -3.81 -21.75
CA TYR A 116 14.49 -4.89 -22.51
C TYR A 116 15.53 -5.81 -23.18
N ASN A 117 16.68 -5.30 -23.61
CA ASN A 117 17.77 -6.09 -24.18
C ASN A 117 18.60 -6.88 -23.16
N SER A 118 18.49 -6.54 -21.88
CA SER A 118 19.17 -7.28 -20.81
C SER A 118 18.46 -8.57 -20.37
N VAL A 119 17.19 -8.76 -20.77
CA VAL A 119 16.43 -9.97 -20.41
C VAL A 119 16.85 -11.18 -21.26
N ASN A 120 16.60 -12.38 -20.75
CA ASN A 120 16.84 -13.63 -21.49
C ASN A 120 16.10 -13.66 -22.83
N PRO A 121 16.60 -14.37 -23.87
CA PRO A 121 15.98 -14.42 -25.19
C PRO A 121 14.50 -14.85 -25.18
N CYS A 122 14.10 -15.82 -24.35
CA CYS A 122 12.69 -16.23 -24.25
C CYS A 122 11.79 -15.20 -23.54
N CYS A 123 12.36 -14.19 -22.87
CA CYS A 123 11.60 -13.14 -22.18
C CYS A 123 11.31 -11.94 -23.09
N LYS A 124 11.66 -12.02 -24.37
CA LYS A 124 11.49 -10.97 -25.37
C LYS A 124 10.04 -10.85 -25.81
N TYR A 125 9.15 -10.49 -24.90
CA TYR A 125 7.69 -10.43 -25.13
C TYR A 125 7.22 -9.44 -26.21
N ARG A 126 8.06 -8.48 -26.65
CA ARG A 126 7.78 -7.61 -27.80
C ARG A 126 8.05 -8.27 -29.16
N ASP A 127 8.75 -9.39 -29.17
CA ASP A 127 9.07 -10.15 -30.39
C ASP A 127 7.92 -11.11 -30.69
N GLU A 128 7.32 -10.98 -31.87
CA GLU A 128 6.17 -11.79 -32.28
C GLU A 128 6.47 -13.29 -32.32
N ASP A 129 7.69 -13.69 -32.70
CA ASP A 129 8.06 -15.10 -32.82
C ASP A 129 8.22 -15.72 -31.43
N VAL A 130 8.74 -14.94 -30.49
CA VAL A 130 8.81 -15.34 -29.08
C VAL A 130 7.42 -15.45 -28.48
N VAL A 131 6.51 -14.52 -28.78
CA VAL A 131 5.12 -14.59 -28.31
C VAL A 131 4.41 -15.82 -28.87
N LYS A 132 4.53 -16.08 -30.18
CA LYS A 132 3.94 -17.28 -30.83
C LYS A 132 4.48 -18.58 -30.25
N ALA A 133 5.76 -18.63 -29.86
CA ALA A 133 6.37 -19.82 -29.26
C ALA A 133 5.90 -20.13 -27.83
N HIS A 134 5.18 -19.20 -27.17
CA HIS A 134 4.70 -19.34 -25.79
C HIS A 134 3.17 -19.36 -25.67
N ASN A 135 2.46 -19.34 -26.80
CA ASN A 135 1.00 -19.46 -26.92
C ASN A 135 0.58 -20.84 -27.42
#